data_AF-A0A661GP49-F1
#
_entry.id   AF-A0A661GP49-F1
#
_cell.length_a   1.000
_cell.length_b   1.000
_cell.length_c   1.000
_cell.angle_alpha   90.00
_cell.angle_beta   90.00
_cell.angle_gamma   90.00
#
_symmetry.space_group_name_H-M   'P 1'
#
loop_
_entity.id
_entity.type
_entity.pdbx_description
1 polymer ?
#
loop_
_entity_poly.entity_id
_entity_poly.type
_entity_poly.pdbx_seq_one_letter_code
_entity_poly.pdbx_strand_id
1 'polypeptide(L)'
;MSMKSRQFTTGIIGTIVTAICCFTPLLVVSFGLLGVSVWLGWIDIVLLPLLGFFLALTVHSLLAKKKKNEPAVALRSTLTCPECGKRSTEIMPTDACQFFYDCRHCGAVLKALPGDCCVYCSYGDIPCPPIQIAQKEGALTSCHNCSTSC
;
A
#
# COMPACT_ATOMS: atom_id res chain seq x y z
N MET A 1 0.11 20.14 7.29
CA MET A 1 0.80 20.55 6.05
C MET A 1 0.83 19.38 5.07
N SER A 2 0.59 19.63 3.78
CA SER A 2 0.81 18.74 2.63
C SER A 2 -0.28 17.72 2.22
N MET A 3 -1.43 18.22 1.76
CA MET A 3 -2.31 17.49 0.82
C MET A 3 -2.95 18.49 -0.16
N LYS A 4 -2.19 19.08 -1.09
CA LYS A 4 -2.75 20.10 -2.00
C LYS A 4 -2.11 20.19 -3.40
N SER A 5 -1.90 19.08 -4.09
CA SER A 5 -1.44 19.15 -5.49
C SER A 5 -2.02 18.09 -6.44
N ARG A 6 -2.55 16.98 -5.93
CA ARG A 6 -2.99 15.86 -6.78
C ARG A 6 -4.35 16.05 -7.46
N GLN A 7 -5.25 16.85 -6.89
CA GLN A 7 -6.56 17.11 -7.50
C GLN A 7 -6.46 18.10 -8.67
N PHE A 8 -5.54 19.05 -8.60
CA PHE A 8 -5.37 20.07 -9.63
C PHE A 8 -4.69 19.50 -10.89
N THR A 9 -3.79 18.54 -10.71
CA THR A 9 -3.05 17.90 -11.81
C THR A 9 -3.99 17.10 -12.73
N THR A 10 -5.00 16.41 -12.18
CA THR A 10 -5.98 15.66 -12.98
C THR A 10 -6.85 16.58 -13.84
N GLY A 11 -7.17 17.79 -13.34
CA GLY A 11 -7.92 18.80 -14.10
C GLY A 11 -7.12 19.42 -15.25
N ILE A 12 -5.82 19.66 -15.05
CA ILE A 12 -4.91 20.19 -16.08
C ILE A 12 -4.72 19.17 -17.21
N ILE A 13 -4.58 17.88 -16.88
CA ILE A 13 -4.46 16.83 -17.89
C ILE A 13 -5.73 16.77 -18.75
N GLY A 14 -6.92 16.86 -18.13
CA GLY A 14 -8.19 16.90 -18.86
C GLY A 14 -8.31 18.07 -19.84
N THR A 15 -7.93 19.29 -19.41
CA THR A 15 -7.98 20.48 -20.25
C THR A 15 -7.00 20.43 -21.43
N ILE A 16 -5.79 19.90 -21.21
CA ILE A 16 -4.80 19.70 -22.28
C ILE A 16 -5.33 18.67 -23.31
N VAL A 17 -5.93 17.57 -22.85
CA VAL A 17 -6.50 16.54 -23.74
C VAL A 17 -7.66 17.10 -24.57
N THR A 18 -8.56 17.87 -23.97
CA THR A 18 -9.66 18.52 -24.71
C THR A 18 -9.13 19.53 -25.74
N ALA A 19 -8.16 20.36 -25.37
CA ALA A 19 -7.56 21.35 -26.28
C ALA A 19 -6.85 20.67 -27.47
N ILE A 20 -6.09 19.61 -27.22
CA ILE A 20 -5.44 18.82 -28.28
C ILE A 20 -6.51 18.20 -29.18
N CYS A 21 -7.55 17.58 -28.62
CA CYS A 21 -8.62 16.94 -29.38
C CYS A 21 -9.40 17.91 -30.29
N CYS A 22 -9.57 19.17 -29.87
CA CYS A 22 -10.19 20.21 -30.69
C CYS A 22 -9.27 20.71 -31.82
N PHE A 23 -7.96 20.61 -31.66
CA PHE A 23 -6.99 21.06 -32.67
C PHE A 23 -6.62 19.97 -33.70
N THR A 24 -6.74 18.70 -33.32
CA THR A 24 -6.54 17.54 -34.19
C THR A 24 -7.33 17.60 -35.52
N PRO A 25 -8.64 17.92 -35.56
CA PRO A 25 -9.38 17.97 -36.83
C PRO A 25 -8.90 19.09 -37.75
N LEU A 26 -8.48 20.24 -37.20
CA LEU A 26 -7.98 21.36 -37.98
C LEU A 26 -6.63 21.03 -38.65
N LEU A 27 -5.75 20.37 -37.89
CA LEU A 27 -4.47 19.86 -38.39
C LEU A 27 -4.67 18.81 -39.48
N VAL A 28 -5.56 17.82 -39.27
CA VAL A 28 -5.84 16.77 -40.26
C VAL A 28 -6.39 17.36 -41.57
N VAL A 29 -7.28 18.35 -41.50
CA VAL A 29 -7.80 19.03 -42.70
C VAL A 29 -6.71 19.83 -43.42
N SER A 30 -5.84 20.54 -42.67
CA SER A 30 -4.71 21.27 -43.26
C SER A 30 -3.68 20.35 -43.93
N PHE A 31 -3.41 19.18 -43.34
CA PHE A 31 -2.52 18.16 -43.89
C PHE A 31 -3.14 17.45 -45.10
N GLY A 32 -4.46 17.23 -45.10
CA GLY A 32 -5.19 16.69 -46.26
C GLY A 32 -5.14 17.60 -47.48
N LEU A 33 -5.10 18.93 -47.29
CA LEU A 33 -4.98 19.91 -48.36
C LEU A 33 -3.57 19.97 -48.98
N LEU A 34 -2.54 19.47 -48.28
CA LEU A 34 -1.13 19.55 -48.68
C LEU A 34 -0.53 18.26 -49.27
N GLY A 35 -1.31 17.18 -49.46
CA GLY A 35 -0.93 16.04 -50.30
C GLY A 35 -0.99 14.66 -49.63
N VAL A 36 -1.67 13.72 -50.29
CA VAL A 36 -2.14 12.42 -49.76
C VAL A 36 -1.05 11.32 -49.70
N SER A 37 0.20 11.61 -50.08
CA SER A 37 1.29 10.61 -50.04
C SER A 37 2.00 10.52 -48.68
N VAL A 38 1.79 11.49 -47.78
CA VAL A 38 2.37 11.52 -46.41
C VAL A 38 1.49 10.76 -45.40
N TRP A 39 0.28 10.36 -45.79
CA TRP A 39 -0.79 9.90 -44.89
C TRP A 39 -0.50 8.53 -44.23
N LEU A 40 0.15 7.60 -44.91
CA LEU A 40 0.46 6.28 -44.32
C LEU A 40 1.65 6.33 -43.36
N GLY A 41 2.67 7.13 -43.64
CA GLY A 41 3.83 7.30 -42.75
C GLY A 41 3.54 8.14 -41.50
N TRP A 42 2.57 9.05 -41.57
CA TRP A 42 2.20 9.89 -40.42
C TRP A 42 1.41 9.12 -39.35
N ILE A 43 0.64 8.09 -39.75
CA ILE A 43 -0.07 7.22 -38.82
C ILE A 43 0.93 6.47 -37.94
N ASP A 44 1.99 5.88 -38.49
CA ASP A 44 3.03 5.20 -37.69
C ASP A 44 3.80 6.16 -36.77
N ILE A 45 4.10 7.38 -37.24
CA ILE A 45 4.75 8.44 -36.45
C ILE A 45 3.90 8.95 -35.28
N VAL A 46 2.57 8.90 -35.38
CA VAL A 46 1.65 9.35 -34.31
C VAL A 46 1.22 8.18 -33.42
N LEU A 47 1.13 6.98 -33.97
CA LEU A 47 0.76 5.76 -33.24
C LEU A 47 1.86 5.34 -32.25
N LEU A 48 3.14 5.41 -32.65
CA LEU A 48 4.26 5.08 -31.78
C LEU A 48 4.34 5.93 -30.49
N PRO A 49 4.28 7.28 -30.53
CA PRO A 49 4.32 8.09 -29.32
C PRO A 49 3.06 7.93 -28.47
N LEU A 50 1.89 7.72 -29.07
CA LEU A 50 0.66 7.46 -28.32
C LEU A 50 0.72 6.12 -27.58
N LEU A 51 1.17 5.05 -28.26
CA LEU A 51 1.39 3.73 -27.65
C LEU A 51 2.48 3.79 -26.59
N GLY A 52 3.60 4.47 -26.88
CA GLY A 52 4.70 4.66 -25.94
C GLY A 52 4.25 5.38 -24.68
N PHE A 53 3.42 6.42 -24.80
CA PHE A 53 2.84 7.11 -23.65
C PHE A 53 1.89 6.20 -22.86
N PHE A 54 1.00 5.47 -23.51
CA PHE A 54 0.08 4.54 -22.85
C PHE A 54 0.83 3.43 -22.09
N LEU A 55 1.86 2.86 -22.71
CA LEU A 55 2.72 1.85 -22.10
C LEU A 55 3.54 2.43 -20.95
N ALA A 56 4.12 3.62 -21.10
CA ALA A 56 4.86 4.30 -20.04
C ALA A 56 3.96 4.59 -18.82
N LEU A 57 2.73 5.08 -19.04
CA LEU A 57 1.76 5.26 -17.97
C LEU A 57 1.37 3.93 -17.32
N THR A 58 1.16 2.88 -18.11
CA THR A 58 0.81 1.55 -17.62
C THR A 58 1.93 0.97 -16.75
N VAL A 59 3.17 0.97 -17.25
CA VAL A 59 4.36 0.52 -16.51
C VAL A 59 4.56 1.36 -15.24
N HIS A 60 4.51 2.69 -15.35
CA HIS A 60 4.70 3.57 -14.19
C HIS A 60 3.60 3.36 -13.15
N SER A 61 2.35 3.14 -13.58
CA SER A 61 1.23 2.80 -12.69
C SER A 61 1.48 1.50 -11.95
N LEU A 62 1.95 0.45 -12.63
CA LEU A 62 2.23 -0.85 -12.01
C LEU A 62 3.44 -0.79 -11.07
N LEU A 63 4.48 -0.02 -11.40
CA LEU A 63 5.63 0.22 -10.52
C LEU A 63 5.23 1.03 -9.28
N ALA A 64 4.41 2.07 -9.46
CA ALA A 64 3.89 2.89 -8.37
C ALA A 64 2.86 2.15 -7.50
N LYS A 65 2.17 1.14 -8.05
CA LYS A 65 1.29 0.23 -7.30
C LYS A 65 2.11 -0.78 -6.49
N LYS A 66 3.16 -1.38 -7.07
CA LYS A 66 4.02 -2.35 -6.37
C LYS A 66 4.66 -1.78 -5.10
N LYS A 67 5.10 -0.52 -5.12
CA LYS A 67 5.71 0.11 -3.92
C LYS A 67 4.77 0.33 -2.73
N LYS A 68 3.45 0.17 -2.90
CA LYS A 68 2.47 0.39 -1.81
C LYS A 68 2.01 -0.87 -1.11
N ASN A 69 2.38 -2.04 -1.64
CA ASN A 69 1.91 -3.35 -1.17
C ASN A 69 2.98 -4.12 -0.39
N GLU A 70 4.03 -3.46 0.12
CA GLU A 70 4.93 -4.11 1.07
C GLU A 70 4.35 -3.97 2.49
N PRO A 71 3.98 -5.08 3.15
CA PRO A 71 3.47 -5.02 4.51
C PRO A 71 4.65 -4.76 5.45
N ALA A 72 4.83 -3.50 5.84
CA ALA A 72 5.69 -3.09 6.95
C ALA A 72 5.11 -3.61 8.29
N VAL A 73 5.24 -4.91 8.54
CA VAL A 73 4.83 -5.56 9.78
C VAL A 73 5.94 -5.38 10.82
N ALA A 74 5.61 -4.83 11.97
CA ALA A 74 6.53 -4.66 13.08
C ALA A 74 6.61 -5.96 13.87
N LEU A 75 7.79 -6.60 13.84
CA LEU A 75 8.04 -7.86 14.54
C LEU A 75 8.66 -7.67 15.93
N ARG A 76 9.08 -6.46 16.29
CA ARG A 76 9.61 -6.16 17.62
C ARG A 76 8.50 -5.56 18.46
N SER A 77 8.18 -6.21 19.57
CA SER A 77 7.21 -5.70 20.54
C SER A 77 7.85 -5.71 21.92
N THR A 78 7.59 -4.65 22.68
CA THR A 78 8.13 -4.51 24.04
C THR A 78 7.08 -4.98 25.02
N LEU A 79 7.38 -6.07 25.71
CA LEU A 79 6.53 -6.67 26.73
C LEU A 79 6.81 -6.00 28.08
N THR A 80 5.76 -5.50 28.73
CA THR A 80 5.83 -4.97 30.11
C THR A 80 5.35 -6.02 31.08
N CYS A 81 6.21 -6.45 32.00
CA CYS A 81 5.83 -7.45 33.00
C CYS A 81 5.03 -6.81 34.15
N PRO A 82 3.81 -7.30 34.48
CA PRO A 82 3.01 -6.77 35.58
C PRO A 82 3.59 -7.09 36.97
N GLU A 83 4.34 -8.19 37.11
CA GLU A 83 4.92 -8.61 38.39
C GLU A 83 6.12 -7.75 38.83
N CYS A 84 6.92 -7.25 37.88
CA CYS A 84 8.16 -6.52 38.20
C CYS A 84 8.27 -5.13 37.54
N GLY A 85 7.33 -4.74 36.68
CA GLY A 85 7.32 -3.45 35.97
C GLY A 85 8.39 -3.27 34.90
N LYS A 86 9.29 -4.26 34.70
CA LYS A 86 10.37 -4.18 33.71
C LYS A 86 9.87 -4.48 32.31
N ARG A 87 10.45 -3.78 31.33
CA ARG A 87 10.12 -3.89 29.90
C ARG A 87 11.21 -4.66 29.16
N SER A 88 10.81 -5.56 28.27
CA SER A 88 11.74 -6.36 27.45
C SER A 88 11.29 -6.31 25.99
N THR A 89 12.17 -5.88 25.09
CA THR A 89 11.88 -5.89 23.65
C THR A 89 12.22 -7.26 23.09
N GLU A 90 11.20 -7.96 22.60
CA GLU A 90 11.32 -9.30 22.04
C GLU A 90 10.92 -9.30 20.56
N ILE A 91 11.43 -10.29 19.84
CA ILE A 91 11.02 -10.56 18.47
C ILE A 91 9.83 -11.50 18.54
N MET A 92 8.69 -11.01 18.07
CA MET A 92 7.44 -11.74 18.02
C MET A 92 7.46 -12.76 16.87
N PRO A 93 7.10 -14.03 17.13
CA PRO A 93 7.00 -15.05 16.10
C PRO A 93 5.92 -14.70 15.07
N THR A 94 6.18 -15.00 13.79
CA THR A 94 5.22 -14.82 12.70
C THR A 94 4.42 -16.07 12.38
N ASP A 95 4.86 -17.20 12.92
CA ASP A 95 4.45 -18.56 12.60
C ASP A 95 3.60 -19.21 13.70
N ALA A 96 3.51 -18.60 14.89
CA ALA A 96 2.70 -19.10 15.99
C ALA A 96 2.34 -18.02 17.02
N CYS A 97 1.24 -18.24 17.76
CA CYS A 97 0.83 -17.39 18.87
C CYS A 97 1.54 -17.82 20.17
N GLN A 98 2.30 -16.89 20.79
CA GLN A 98 2.92 -17.13 22.08
C GLN A 98 1.95 -16.84 23.23
N PHE A 99 1.40 -17.89 23.84
CA PHE A 99 0.43 -17.76 24.94
C PHE A 99 1.08 -17.63 26.33
N PHE A 100 2.29 -18.17 26.48
CA PHE A 100 3.09 -18.10 27.69
C PHE A 100 4.41 -17.37 27.41
N TYR A 101 4.82 -16.53 28.34
CA TYR A 101 6.10 -15.82 28.27
C TYR A 101 6.79 -15.81 29.61
N ASP A 102 8.04 -16.28 29.62
CA ASP A 102 8.90 -16.25 30.79
C ASP A 102 9.60 -14.89 30.85
N CYS A 103 9.31 -14.12 31.90
CA CYS A 103 9.93 -12.81 32.06
C CYS A 103 11.45 -12.95 32.28
N ARG A 104 12.26 -12.41 31.36
CA ARG A 104 13.74 -12.40 31.48
C ARG A 104 14.28 -11.72 32.74
N HIS A 105 13.46 -10.94 33.45
CA HIS A 105 13.91 -10.12 34.57
C HIS A 105 13.53 -10.65 35.96
N CYS A 106 12.43 -11.40 36.08
CA CYS A 106 11.97 -11.97 37.36
C CYS A 106 11.66 -13.46 37.28
N GLY A 107 11.65 -14.07 36.09
CA GLY A 107 11.34 -15.49 35.89
C GLY A 107 9.87 -15.85 36.05
N ALA A 108 8.97 -14.88 36.26
CA ALA A 108 7.54 -15.14 36.32
C ALA A 108 7.01 -15.57 34.95
N VAL A 109 6.16 -16.60 34.92
CA VAL A 109 5.47 -17.09 33.72
C VAL A 109 4.20 -16.28 33.54
N LEU A 110 4.20 -15.39 32.54
CA LEU A 110 3.03 -14.59 32.18
C LEU A 110 2.14 -15.37 31.22
N LYS A 111 0.82 -15.24 31.42
CA LYS A 111 -0.22 -15.85 30.58
C LYS A 111 -1.07 -14.75 29.99
N ALA A 112 -1.48 -14.90 28.72
CA ALA A 112 -2.36 -13.94 28.06
C ALA A 112 -3.68 -13.72 28.85
N LEU A 113 -4.17 -12.47 28.84
CA LEU A 113 -5.41 -12.07 29.49
C LEU A 113 -6.63 -12.72 28.80
N PRO A 114 -7.72 -12.98 29.52
CA PRO A 114 -8.94 -13.52 28.92
C PRO A 114 -9.50 -12.53 27.89
N GLY A 115 -9.61 -12.97 26.63
CA GLY A 115 -10.05 -12.14 25.51
C GLY A 115 -8.91 -11.77 24.54
N ASP A 116 -7.65 -11.96 24.94
CA ASP A 116 -6.49 -11.74 24.08
C ASP A 116 -5.91 -13.05 23.52
N CYS A 117 -5.36 -12.98 22.31
CA CYS A 117 -4.82 -14.12 21.58
C CYS A 117 -3.40 -14.53 22.04
N CYS A 118 -2.57 -13.58 22.48
CA CYS A 118 -1.18 -13.83 22.85
C CYS A 118 -0.66 -12.82 23.89
N VAL A 119 0.47 -13.13 24.52
CA VAL A 119 1.13 -12.27 25.51
C VAL A 119 1.48 -10.88 24.97
N TYR A 120 1.74 -10.76 23.66
CA TYR A 120 2.04 -9.49 23.01
C TYR A 120 0.81 -8.60 22.86
N CYS A 121 -0.39 -9.16 22.70
CA CYS A 121 -1.62 -8.37 22.70
C CYS A 121 -1.99 -7.90 24.11
N SER A 122 -1.71 -8.72 25.12
CA SER A 122 -2.04 -8.40 26.52
C SER A 122 -1.07 -7.42 27.19
N TYR A 123 0.23 -7.59 26.94
CA TYR A 123 1.29 -6.90 27.67
C TYR A 123 2.29 -6.16 26.76
N GLY A 124 2.10 -6.21 25.44
CA GLY A 124 2.97 -5.59 24.45
C GLY A 124 2.45 -4.24 23.96
N ASP A 125 3.37 -3.40 23.49
CA ASP A 125 3.03 -2.09 22.91
C ASP A 125 2.44 -2.21 21.48
N ILE A 126 2.81 -3.27 20.76
CA ILE A 126 2.47 -3.48 19.35
C ILE A 126 1.72 -4.82 19.23
N PRO A 127 0.55 -4.87 18.54
CA PRO A 127 -0.27 -6.08 18.42
C PRO A 127 0.39 -7.13 17.52
N CYS A 128 -0.13 -8.37 17.56
CA CYS A 128 0.43 -9.48 16.80
C CYS A 128 0.39 -9.28 15.27
N PRO A 129 1.28 -9.94 14.49
CA PRO A 129 1.39 -9.76 13.04
C PRO A 129 0.06 -9.88 12.28
N PRO A 130 -0.83 -10.86 12.56
CA PRO A 130 -2.08 -10.99 11.81
C PRO A 130 -3.01 -9.78 12.02
N ILE A 131 -3.01 -9.16 13.21
CA ILE A 131 -3.81 -7.96 13.49
C ILE A 131 -3.27 -6.77 12.71
N GLN A 132 -1.94 -6.59 12.64
CA GLN A 132 -1.33 -5.49 11.89
C GLN A 132 -1.64 -5.57 10.39
N ILE A 133 -1.64 -6.78 9.83
CA ILE A 133 -1.96 -7.03 8.43
C ILE A 133 -3.44 -6.75 8.18
N ALA A 134 -4.33 -7.28 9.01
CA ALA A 134 -5.77 -7.08 8.87
C ALA A 134 -6.19 -5.59 9.00
N GLN A 135 -5.57 -4.85 9.92
CA GLN A 135 -5.78 -3.40 10.07
C GLN A 135 -5.35 -2.62 8.83
N LYS A 136 -4.25 -3.03 8.18
CA LYS A 136 -3.76 -2.39 6.94
C LYS A 136 -4.67 -2.65 5.74
N GLU A 137 -5.36 -3.79 5.74
CA GLU A 137 -6.28 -4.21 4.67
C GLU A 137 -7.71 -3.69 4.85
N GLY A 138 -8.00 -2.94 5.93
CA GLY A 138 -9.31 -2.34 6.19
C GLY A 138 -10.38 -3.34 6.60
N ALA A 139 -10.00 -4.54 7.05
CA ALA A 139 -10.92 -5.52 7.61
C ALA A 139 -11.24 -5.15 9.07
N LEU A 140 -12.53 -5.06 9.40
CA LEU A 140 -13.03 -4.77 10.74
C LEU A 140 -12.65 -5.90 11.70
N THR A 141 -11.50 -5.80 12.37
CA THR A 141 -11.03 -6.79 13.35
C THR A 141 -11.72 -6.56 14.70
N SER A 142 -12.88 -7.17 14.87
CA SER A 142 -13.45 -7.42 16.20
C SER A 142 -12.70 -8.61 16.81
N CYS A 143 -11.91 -8.35 17.84
CA CYS A 143 -11.03 -9.32 18.53
C CYS A 143 -11.76 -10.43 19.30
N HIS A 144 -13.06 -10.66 19.08
CA HIS A 144 -13.86 -11.54 19.93
C HIS A 144 -13.80 -13.03 19.54
N ASN A 145 -13.08 -13.43 18.49
CA ASN A 145 -12.98 -14.85 18.15
C ASN A 145 -11.68 -15.24 17.42
N CYS A 146 -10.53 -14.87 17.99
CA CYS A 146 -9.21 -15.26 17.49
C CYS A 146 -8.82 -16.70 17.89
N SER A 147 -9.78 -17.64 17.83
CA SER A 147 -9.55 -19.06 18.13
C SER A 147 -9.24 -19.89 16.88
N THR A 148 -9.30 -19.29 15.69
CA THR A 148 -9.09 -19.94 14.38
C THR A 148 -7.94 -19.35 13.57
N SER A 149 -7.09 -18.51 14.18
CA SER A 149 -5.93 -17.89 13.50
C SER A 149 -4.62 -18.05 14.28
N CYS A 150 -4.58 -19.08 15.13
CA CYS A 150 -3.39 -19.86 15.43
C CYS A 150 -3.73 -21.29 14.95
#